data_AF-A0A7I7STG4-F1
#
_entry.id   AF-A0A7I7STG4-F1
#
_cell.length_a   1.000
_cell.length_b   1.000
_cell.length_c   1.000
_cell.angle_alpha   90.00
_cell.angle_beta   90.00
_cell.angle_gamma   90.00
#
_symmetry.space_group_name_H-M   'P 1'
#
loop_
_entity.id
_entity.type
_entity.pdbx_description
1 polymer ?
#
loop_
_entity_poly.entity_id
_entity_poly.type
_entity_poly.pdbx_seq_one_letter_code
_entity_poly.pdbx_strand_id
1 'polypeptide(L)' 'MVAYVRKVRTASGAVAVQVQVQVQVVGKHRGQRTILAHVGSAHTDAELGILVEAARRIAAADQGALDIEVAA' A
#
# COMPACT_ATOMS: atom_id res chain seq x y z
N MET A 1 -11.00 -0.81 -6.95
CA MET A 1 -10.28 -1.03 -5.69
C MET A 1 -9.04 -0.15 -5.73
N VAL A 2 -8.62 0.46 -4.62
CA VAL A 2 -7.38 1.28 -4.62
C VAL A 2 -6.40 0.67 -3.64
N ALA A 3 -5.29 0.12 -4.16
CA ALA A 3 -4.18 -0.36 -3.37
C ALA A 3 -3.28 0.81 -2.92
N TYR A 4 -2.76 0.77 -1.70
CA TYR A 4 -1.81 1.75 -1.18
C TYR A 4 -0.85 1.15 -0.15
N VAL A 5 0.33 1.75 -0.03
CA VAL A 5 1.38 1.33 0.91
C VAL A 5 1.10 1.91 2.30
N ARG A 6 1.13 1.07 3.33
CA ARG A 6 0.99 1.43 4.73
C ARG A 6 2.24 1.03 5.51
N LYS A 7 2.77 1.97 6.29
CA LYS A 7 3.88 1.75 7.24
C LYS A 7 3.33 1.70 8.67
N VAL A 8 3.80 0.74 9.47
CA VAL A 8 3.30 0.50 10.82
C VAL A 8 4.48 0.35 11.76
N ARG A 9 4.58 1.21 12.77
CA ARG A 9 5.57 1.03 13.83
C ARG A 9 5.13 -0.12 14.75
N THR A 10 6.00 -1.09 14.97
CA THR A 10 5.73 -2.26 15.81
C THR A 10 6.31 -2.06 17.20
N ALA A 11 5.84 -2.86 18.17
CA ALA A 11 6.36 -2.82 19.54
C ALA A 11 7.83 -3.27 19.66
N SER A 12 8.33 -4.06 18.72
CA SER A 12 9.73 -4.51 18.65
C SER A 12 10.70 -3.46 18.12
N GLY A 13 10.22 -2.26 17.78
CA GLY A 13 11.02 -1.19 17.20
C GLY A 13 11.18 -1.26 15.68
N ALA A 14 10.57 -2.25 15.02
CA ALA A 14 10.57 -2.34 13.56
C ALA A 14 9.48 -1.47 12.91
N VAL A 15 9.58 -1.27 11.60
CA VAL A 15 8.53 -0.69 10.76
C VAL A 15 8.04 -1.75 9.78
N ALA A 16 6.83 -2.28 10.02
CA ALA A 16 6.18 -3.19 9.10
C ALA A 16 5.63 -2.44 7.88
N VAL A 17 5.88 -2.96 6.69
CA VAL A 17 5.37 -2.46 5.42
C VAL A 17 4.27 -3.40 4.92
N GLN A 18 3.12 -2.82 4.58
CA GLN A 18 1.94 -3.52 4.10
C GLN A 18 1.42 -2.84 2.84
N VAL A 19 0.78 -3.62 1.97
CA VAL A 19 -0.11 -3.10 0.93
C VAL A 19 -1.54 -3.36 1.40
N GLN A 20 -2.36 -2.32 1.39
CA GLN A 20 -3.76 -2.40 1.75
C GLN A 20 -4.63 -1.99 0.59
N VAL A 21 -5.85 -2.49 0.58
CA VAL A 21 -6.87 -2.18 -0.41
C VAL A 21 -8.13 -1.69 0.28
N GLN A 22 -8.86 -0.80 -0.38
CA GLN A 22 -10.16 -0.35 0.09
C GLN A 22 -11.27 -0.96 -0.79
N VAL A 23 -12.17 -1.71 -0.14
CA VAL A 23 -13.35 -2.32 -0.75
C VAL A 23 -14.57 -1.49 -0.39
N GLN A 24 -15.37 -1.09 -1.38
CA GLN A 24 -16.63 -0.39 -1.12
C GLN A 24 -17.65 -1.37 -0.55
N VAL A 25 -18.28 -1.03 0.56
CA VAL A 25 -19.32 -1.86 1.20
C VAL A 25 -20.62 -1.08 1.17
N VAL A 26 -21.71 -1.73 0.76
CA VAL A 26 -23.05 -1.12 0.71
C VAL A 26 -23.43 -0.64 2.11
N GLY A 27 -23.89 0.61 2.21
CA GLY A 27 -24.25 1.24 3.49
C GLY A 27 -23.06 1.75 4.33
N LYS A 28 -21.81 1.65 3.86
CA LYS A 28 -20.64 2.24 4.54
C LYS A 28 -20.00 3.36 3.72
N HIS A 29 -19.98 4.56 4.28
CA HIS A 29 -19.37 5.73 3.61
C HIS A 29 -17.84 5.64 3.43
N ARG A 30 -17.13 4.79 4.21
CA ARG A 30 -15.66 4.71 4.18
C ARG A 30 -15.11 3.35 3.71
N GLY A 31 -15.97 2.49 3.14
CA GLY A 31 -15.58 1.14 2.72
C GLY A 31 -14.98 0.29 3.86
N GLN A 32 -14.33 -0.81 3.49
CA GLN A 32 -13.55 -1.67 4.38
C GLN A 32 -12.10 -1.72 3.89
N ARG A 33 -11.15 -1.55 4.81
CA ARG A 33 -9.72 -1.71 4.53
C ARG A 33 -9.32 -3.16 4.79
N THR A 34 -8.65 -3.76 3.83
CA THR A 34 -8.10 -5.12 3.92
C THR A 34 -6.62 -5.09 3.60
N ILE A 35 -5.84 -5.92 4.28
CA ILE A 35 -4.42 -6.10 3.96
C ILE A 35 -4.33 -7.00 2.73
N LEU A 36 -3.82 -6.46 1.63
CA LEU A 36 -3.56 -7.21 0.40
C LEU A 36 -2.28 -8.04 0.53
N ALA A 37 -1.21 -7.42 1.05
CA ALA A 37 0.07 -8.09 1.22
C ALA A 37 0.82 -7.55 2.45
N HIS A 38 1.51 -8.44 3.16
CA HIS A 38 2.55 -8.08 4.12
C HIS A 38 3.91 -8.21 3.43
N VAL A 39 4.63 -7.09 3.30
CA VAL A 39 5.87 -7.03 2.51
C VAL A 39 7.09 -7.37 3.37
N GLY A 40 7.08 -6.98 4.64
CA GLY A 40 8.13 -7.28 5.61
C GLY A 40 8.19 -6.27 6.75
N SER A 41 9.21 -6.37 7.59
CA SER A 41 9.52 -5.41 8.67
C SER A 41 10.96 -4.91 8.57
N ALA A 42 11.16 -3.61 8.66
CA ALA A 42 12.47 -2.98 8.61
C ALA A 42 12.95 -2.52 9.99
N HIS A 43 14.21 -2.78 10.29
CA HIS A 43 14.92 -2.28 11.48
C HIS A 43 15.87 -1.12 11.14
N THR A 44 16.13 -0.89 9.86
CA THR A 44 16.95 0.22 9.37
C THR A 44 16.22 1.02 8.28
N ASP A 45 16.66 2.25 8.02
CA ASP A 45 16.11 3.08 6.95
C ASP A 45 16.40 2.50 5.56
N ALA A 46 17.54 1.82 5.40
CA ALA A 46 17.89 1.14 4.15
C ALA A 46 16.92 -0.02 3.84
N GLU A 47 16.65 -0.87 4.83
CA GLU A 47 15.63 -1.93 4.71
C GLU A 47 14.25 -1.34 4.44
N LEU A 48 13.89 -0.24 5.11
CA LEU A 48 12.61 0.42 4.91
C LEU A 48 12.46 0.93 3.48
N GLY A 49 13.50 1.52 2.91
CA GLY A 49 13.52 1.95 1.51
C GLY A 49 13.25 0.80 0.54
N ILE A 50 13.95 -0.32 0.72
CA ILE A 50 13.78 -1.52 -0.11
C ILE A 50 12.34 -2.05 -0.02
N LEU A 51 11.80 -2.19 1.19
CA LEU A 51 10.45 -2.70 1.40
C LEU A 51 9.37 -1.75 0.84
N VAL A 52 9.56 -0.43 0.95
CA VAL A 52 8.63 0.55 0.37
C VAL A 52 8.63 0.47 -1.14
N GLU A 53 9.79 0.36 -1.79
CA GLU A 53 9.86 0.25 -3.25
C GLU A 53 9.25 -1.07 -3.75
N ALA A 54 9.46 -2.18 -3.04
CA ALA A 54 8.75 -3.43 -3.33
C ALA A 54 7.22 -3.27 -3.17
N ALA A 55 6.77 -2.63 -2.08
CA ALA A 55 5.35 -2.39 -1.84
C ALA A 55 4.69 -1.50 -2.90
N ARG A 56 5.42 -0.50 -3.42
CA ARG A 56 4.94 0.36 -4.52
C ARG A 56 4.68 -0.44 -5.79
N ARG A 57 5.59 -1.36 -6.14
CA ARG A 57 5.41 -2.25 -7.31
C ARG A 57 4.17 -3.12 -7.17
N ILE A 58 3.94 -3.68 -5.98
CA ILE A 58 2.74 -4.48 -5.68
C ILE A 58 1.48 -3.61 -5.77
N ALA A 59 1.49 -2.40 -5.19
CA ALA A 59 0.34 -1.51 -5.22
C ALA A 59 0.02 -1.01 -6.65
N ALA A 60 1.05 -0.77 -7.47
CA ALA A 60 0.89 -0.36 -8.86
C ALA A 60 0.38 -1.49 -9.75
N ALA A 61 0.73 -2.75 -9.49
CA ALA A 61 0.24 -3.88 -10.27
C ALA A 61 -1.29 -4.04 -10.21
N ASP A 62 -1.94 -3.55 -9.14
CA ASP A 62 -3.41 -3.55 -8.98
C ASP A 62 -4.07 -2.25 -9.49
N GLN A 63 -3.27 -1.21 -9.78
CA GLN A 63 -3.74 0.04 -10.36
C GLN A 63 -3.52 0.00 -11.87
N GLY A 64 -4.61 -0.13 -12.65
CA GLY A 64 -4.53 0.00 -14.11
C GLY A 64 -3.93 1.35 -14.53
N ALA A 65 -3.39 1.40 -15.76
CA ALA A 65 -2.87 2.64 -16.32
C ALA A 65 -4.00 3.68 -16.45
N LEU A 66 -3.74 4.92 -16.01
CA LEU A 66 -4.64 6.05 -16.20
C LEU A 66 -4.11 6.87 -17.40
N ASP A 67 -4.67 6.64 -18.58
CA ASP A 67 -4.38 7.46 -19.76
C ASP A 67 -5.13 8.79 -19.64
N ILE A 68 -4.40 9.85 -19.30
CA ILE A 68 -4.89 11.23 -19.33
C ILE A 68 -4.41 11.88 -20.62
N GLU A 69 -5.31 12.04 -21.59
CA GLU A 69 -5.07 12.92 -22.73
C GLU A 69 -5.14 14.38 -22.25
N VAL A 70 -4.00 15.07 -22.25
CA VAL A 70 -3.97 16.51 -22.01
C VAL A 70 -4.21 17.20 -23.36
N ALA A 71 -5.41 17.77 -23.54
CA ALA A 71 -5.68 18.65 -24.68
C ALA A 71 -4.83 19.92 -24.54
N ALA A 72 -4.10 20.26 -25.61
CA ALA A 72 -3.23 21.43 -25.70
C ALA A 72 -3.99 22.76 -25.69
#